data_AF-A0A661MXK0-F1
#
_entry.id   AF-A0A661MXK0-F1
#
_cell.length_a   1.000
_cell.length_b   1.000
_cell.length_c   1.000
_cell.angle_alpha   90.00
_cell.angle_beta   90.00
_cell.angle_gamma   90.00
#
_symmetry.space_group_name_H-M   'P 1'
#
loop_
_entity.id
_entity.type
_entity.pdbx_description
1 polymer ?
#
loop_
_entity_poly.entity_id
_entity_poly.type
_entity_poly.pdbx_seq_one_letter_code
_entity_poly.pdbx_strand_id
1 'polypeptide(L)'
;TTTTGTTTTPPPPLDCEAACTDLFLCGLSVAGPGGMQLCPGFSPEDLELFLFGEGVSGCVYTCEQMPALVALINPNDCATTITTISAANPEFNCVCQFGVGSPECE
;
A
#
# COMPACT_ATOMS: atom_id res chain seq x y z
N THR A 1 9.44 1.16 -41.99
CA THR A 1 9.42 2.41 -41.20
C THR A 1 8.30 2.34 -40.19
N THR A 2 8.66 2.24 -38.91
CA THR A 2 8.00 2.75 -37.68
C THR A 2 6.47 2.64 -37.44
N THR A 3 6.11 1.71 -36.54
CA THR A 3 5.37 1.77 -35.25
C THR A 3 4.11 2.65 -34.99
N THR A 4 3.12 2.01 -34.33
CA THR A 4 2.43 2.38 -33.06
C THR A 4 0.91 2.54 -33.13
N GLY A 5 0.21 1.81 -32.25
CA GLY A 5 -1.19 2.05 -31.93
C GLY A 5 -1.82 0.92 -31.10
N THR A 6 -1.15 0.42 -30.06
CA THR A 6 -1.80 -0.40 -29.04
C THR A 6 -2.83 0.46 -28.31
N THR A 7 -4.11 0.18 -28.53
CA THR A 7 -5.20 0.66 -27.68
C THR A 7 -5.10 -0.05 -26.34
N THR A 8 -4.19 0.41 -25.49
CA THR A 8 -4.16 0.04 -24.08
C THR A 8 -5.29 0.84 -23.43
N THR A 9 -6.40 0.18 -23.11
CA THR A 9 -7.37 0.72 -22.15
C THR A 9 -6.56 1.24 -20.96
N PRO A 10 -6.70 2.52 -20.54
CA PRO A 10 -6.08 2.96 -19.31
C PRO A 10 -6.54 2.00 -18.21
N PRO A 11 -5.67 1.52 -17.30
CA PRO A 11 -6.16 0.87 -16.10
C PRO A 11 -7.25 1.77 -15.49
N PRO A 12 -8.33 1.20 -14.91
CA PRO A 12 -9.37 1.99 -14.26
C PRO A 12 -8.70 3.06 -13.37
N PRO A 13 -9.31 4.24 -13.17
CA PRO A 13 -8.74 5.21 -12.25
C PRO A 13 -8.40 4.44 -10.98
N LEU A 14 -7.11 4.40 -10.65
CA LEU A 14 -6.69 3.84 -9.37
C LEU A 14 -7.33 4.77 -8.36
N ASP A 15 -8.49 4.38 -7.83
CA ASP A 15 -9.04 5.02 -6.64
C ASP A 15 -8.03 4.75 -5.55
N CYS A 16 -7.10 5.70 -5.38
CA CYS A 16 -5.99 5.60 -4.46
C CYS A 16 -6.48 5.24 -3.07
N GLU A 17 -7.62 5.79 -2.67
CA GLU A 17 -8.31 5.45 -1.43
C GLU A 17 -8.70 3.96 -1.38
N ALA A 18 -9.33 3.42 -2.41
CA ALA A 18 -9.73 2.01 -2.45
C ALA A 18 -8.51 1.08 -2.40
N ALA A 19 -7.49 1.36 -3.20
CA ALA A 19 -6.30 0.52 -3.24
C ALA A 19 -5.46 0.64 -1.96
N CYS A 20 -5.34 1.84 -1.37
CA CYS A 20 -4.72 2.02 -0.07
C CYS A 20 -5.51 1.33 1.05
N THR A 21 -6.85 1.33 0.97
CA THR A 21 -7.70 0.56 1.88
C THR A 21 -7.40 -0.94 1.75
N ASP A 22 -7.33 -1.46 0.53
CA ASP A 22 -6.96 -2.86 0.28
C ASP A 22 -5.56 -3.20 0.81
N LEU A 23 -4.58 -2.31 0.62
CA LEU A 23 -3.23 -2.47 1.15
C LEU A 23 -3.21 -2.51 2.68
N PHE A 24 -3.99 -1.63 3.33
CA PHE A 24 -4.11 -1.60 4.78
C PHE A 24 -4.76 -2.88 5.32
N LEU A 25 -5.86 -3.31 4.72
CA LEU A 25 -6.53 -4.57 5.07
C LEU A 25 -5.60 -5.78 4.84
N CYS A 26 -4.77 -5.73 3.80
CA CYS A 26 -3.73 -6.72 3.60
C CYS A 26 -2.67 -6.68 4.71
N GLY A 27 -2.26 -5.51 5.19
CA GLY A 27 -1.35 -5.38 6.33
C GLY A 27 -1.94 -5.98 7.63
N LEU A 28 -3.24 -5.78 7.86
CA LEU A 28 -3.97 -6.37 8.98
C LEU A 28 -4.20 -7.88 8.84
N SER A 29 -4.07 -8.44 7.64
CA SER A 29 -4.26 -9.86 7.40
C SER A 29 -3.13 -10.68 8.00
N VAL A 30 -3.43 -11.90 8.42
CA VAL A 30 -2.45 -12.81 9.03
C VAL A 30 -1.85 -13.76 8.00
N ALA A 31 -0.54 -13.99 8.09
CA ALA A 31 0.13 -14.97 7.25
C ALA A 31 -0.02 -16.40 7.80
N GLY A 32 -1.04 -17.14 7.34
CA GLY A 32 -1.20 -18.57 7.61
C GLY A 32 -1.77 -18.93 9.01
N PRO A 33 -1.91 -20.24 9.32
CA PRO A 33 -2.50 -20.71 10.57
C PRO A 33 -1.56 -20.46 11.76
N GLY A 34 -1.96 -19.54 12.64
CA GLY A 34 -1.13 -19.01 13.74
C GLY A 34 -0.36 -17.73 13.38
N GLY A 35 -0.65 -17.14 12.21
CA GLY A 35 0.09 -16.02 11.64
C GLY A 35 0.01 -14.74 12.45
N MET A 36 1.15 -14.05 12.51
CA MET A 36 1.20 -12.64 12.85
C MET A 36 0.63 -11.81 11.68
N GLN A 37 0.16 -10.60 11.97
CA GLN A 37 -0.20 -9.64 10.94
C GLN A 37 0.96 -9.43 9.97
N LEU A 38 0.64 -9.23 8.69
CA LEU A 38 1.65 -8.93 7.67
C LEU A 38 2.34 -7.59 7.95
N CYS A 39 1.61 -6.63 8.52
CA CYS A 39 2.13 -5.39 9.09
C CYS A 39 1.84 -5.35 10.60
N PRO A 40 2.81 -5.68 11.46
CA PRO A 40 2.60 -5.68 12.91
C PRO A 40 2.36 -4.28 13.51
N GLY A 41 2.76 -3.22 12.82
CA GLY A 41 2.51 -1.85 13.23
C GLY A 41 1.10 -1.35 12.96
N PHE A 42 0.30 -2.08 12.16
CA PHE A 42 -1.04 -1.62 11.78
C PHE A 42 -2.07 -1.98 12.84
N SER A 43 -2.79 -0.98 13.35
CA SER A 43 -4.01 -1.18 14.12
C SER A 43 -5.23 -0.77 13.31
N PRO A 44 -6.38 -1.47 13.35
CA PRO A 44 -7.59 -1.08 12.61
C PRO A 44 -8.09 0.33 12.91
N GLU A 45 -7.73 0.92 14.04
CA GLU A 45 -8.04 2.32 14.39
C GLU A 45 -7.19 3.35 13.62
N ASP A 46 -6.09 2.93 13.01
CA ASP A 46 -5.17 3.79 12.26
C ASP A 46 -5.55 3.93 10.78
N LEU A 47 -6.66 3.35 10.32
CA LEU A 47 -7.04 3.36 8.89
C LEU A 47 -7.12 4.79 8.33
N GLU A 48 -7.83 5.70 9.01
CA GLU A 48 -7.93 7.10 8.54
C GLU A 48 -6.57 7.79 8.54
N LEU A 49 -5.73 7.51 9.53
CA LEU A 49 -4.38 8.08 9.64
C LEU A 49 -3.46 7.53 8.52
N PHE A 50 -3.61 6.26 8.16
CA PHE A 50 -2.88 5.64 7.05
C PHE A 50 -3.33 6.18 5.69
N LEU A 51 -4.65 6.38 5.50
CA LEU A 51 -5.19 6.88 4.24
C LEU A 51 -4.84 8.36 4.03
N PHE A 52 -5.09 9.18 5.05
CA PHE A 52 -5.09 10.64 4.95
C PHE A 52 -4.08 11.34 5.89
N GLY A 53 -3.14 10.59 6.47
CA GLY A 53 -2.08 11.15 7.31
C GLY A 53 -1.30 12.26 6.60
N GLU A 54 -0.78 13.22 7.38
CA GLU A 54 -0.03 14.33 6.82
C GLU A 54 1.31 13.85 6.20
N GLY A 55 1.63 14.35 5.01
CA GLY A 55 2.93 14.09 4.35
C GLY A 55 3.06 12.68 3.77
N VAL A 56 4.23 12.06 3.97
CA VAL A 56 4.61 10.74 3.43
C VAL A 56 3.88 9.56 4.08
N SER A 57 3.25 9.81 5.24
CA SER A 57 2.45 8.83 5.97
C SER A 57 1.09 8.55 5.33
N GLY A 58 0.58 9.48 4.51
CA GLY A 58 -0.69 9.36 3.80
C GLY A 58 -0.55 8.52 2.53
N CYS A 59 -1.11 7.31 2.53
CA CYS A 59 -1.07 6.41 1.39
C CYS A 59 -1.73 7.02 0.15
N VAL A 60 -2.83 7.77 0.31
CA VAL A 60 -3.52 8.42 -0.82
C VAL A 60 -2.61 9.43 -1.50
N TYR A 61 -1.95 10.29 -0.72
CA TYR A 61 -1.00 11.26 -1.27
C TYR A 61 0.16 10.56 -2.01
N THR A 62 0.74 9.53 -1.40
CA THR A 62 1.81 8.74 -2.03
C THR A 62 1.36 8.02 -3.29
N CYS A 63 0.11 7.52 -3.31
CA CYS A 63 -0.49 6.91 -4.49
C CYS A 63 -0.62 7.89 -5.65
N GLU A 64 -1.04 9.14 -5.38
CA GLU A 64 -1.13 10.17 -6.42
C GLU A 64 0.24 10.53 -7.01
N GLN A 65 1.30 10.49 -6.21
CA GLN A 65 2.67 10.72 -6.67
C GLN A 65 3.28 9.52 -7.39
N MET A 66 2.89 8.30 -7.01
CA MET A 66 3.46 7.04 -7.50
C MET A 66 2.37 6.00 -7.83
N PRO A 67 1.55 6.23 -8.87
CA PRO A 67 0.45 5.31 -9.23
C PRO A 67 0.94 3.91 -9.61
N ALA A 68 2.22 3.78 -10.01
CA ALA A 68 2.84 2.50 -10.30
C ALA A 68 2.97 1.58 -9.07
N LEU A 69 3.13 2.12 -7.85
CA LEU A 69 3.20 1.32 -6.63
C LEU A 69 1.84 0.71 -6.29
N VAL A 70 0.78 1.47 -6.53
CA VAL A 70 -0.59 1.05 -6.23
C VAL A 70 -1.08 0.01 -7.24
N ALA A 71 -0.56 0.02 -8.48
CA ALA A 71 -0.78 -1.05 -9.44
C ALA A 71 -0.22 -2.43 -8.98
N LEU A 72 0.64 -2.46 -7.94
CA LEU A 72 1.17 -3.69 -7.35
C LEU A 72 0.27 -4.26 -6.24
N ILE A 73 -0.78 -3.54 -5.85
CA ILE A 73 -1.69 -3.96 -4.79
C ILE A 73 -2.63 -5.02 -5.34
N ASN A 74 -2.51 -6.24 -4.81
CA ASN A 74 -3.42 -7.34 -5.11
C ASN A 74 -4.09 -7.82 -3.81
N PRO A 75 -5.38 -7.50 -3.58
CA PRO A 75 -6.09 -7.87 -2.36
C PRO A 75 -6.27 -9.40 -2.23
N ASN A 76 -6.09 -10.17 -3.30
CA ASN A 76 -6.16 -11.63 -3.25
C ASN A 76 -4.83 -12.28 -2.82
N ASP A 77 -3.72 -11.53 -2.84
CA ASP A 77 -2.40 -12.01 -2.46
C ASP A 77 -1.69 -10.99 -1.55
N CYS A 78 -2.24 -10.85 -0.33
CA CYS A 78 -1.76 -9.87 0.62
C CYS A 78 -0.29 -10.09 1.02
N ALA A 79 0.16 -11.34 1.17
CA ALA A 79 1.54 -11.63 1.54
C ALA A 79 2.53 -11.12 0.49
N THR A 80 2.27 -11.40 -0.79
CA THR A 80 3.11 -10.91 -1.89
C THR A 80 3.00 -9.41 -2.05
N THR A 81 1.78 -8.86 -1.94
CA THR A 81 1.53 -7.41 -2.01
C THR A 81 2.36 -6.66 -0.96
N ILE A 82 2.23 -7.00 0.32
CA ILE A 82 2.95 -6.35 1.41
C ILE A 82 4.46 -6.51 1.23
N THR A 83 4.94 -7.71 0.89
CA THR A 83 6.37 -7.95 0.64
C THR A 83 6.91 -7.07 -0.50
N THR A 84 6.14 -6.94 -1.58
CA THR A 84 6.54 -6.17 -2.77
C THR A 84 6.55 -4.68 -2.48
N ILE A 85 5.49 -4.17 -1.83
CA ILE A 85 5.40 -2.74 -1.50
C ILE A 85 6.42 -2.36 -0.43
N SER A 86 6.64 -3.17 0.60
CA SER A 86 7.69 -2.92 1.60
C SER A 86 9.10 -2.89 0.99
N ALA A 87 9.36 -3.70 -0.03
CA ALA A 87 10.64 -3.66 -0.75
C ALA A 87 10.78 -2.42 -1.65
N ALA A 88 9.68 -1.95 -2.23
CA ALA A 88 9.67 -0.83 -3.19
C ALA A 88 9.51 0.54 -2.51
N ASN A 89 8.88 0.60 -1.35
CA ASN A 89 8.61 1.80 -0.57
C ASN A 89 9.12 1.62 0.87
N PRO A 90 10.32 2.14 1.20
CA PRO A 90 10.89 2.00 2.53
C PRO A 90 10.09 2.73 3.63
N GLU A 91 9.38 3.80 3.28
CA GLU A 91 8.50 4.53 4.22
C GLU A 91 7.30 3.65 4.60
N PHE A 92 6.68 3.01 3.61
CA PHE A 92 5.63 2.01 3.86
C PHE A 92 6.17 0.86 4.71
N ASN A 93 7.37 0.35 4.43
CA ASN A 93 7.96 -0.72 5.25
C ASN A 93 8.13 -0.27 6.70
N CYS A 94 8.57 0.97 6.94
CA CYS A 94 8.69 1.50 8.29
C CYS A 94 7.32 1.54 8.99
N VAL A 95 6.32 2.15 8.36
CA VAL A 95 4.95 2.26 8.91
C VAL A 95 4.32 0.88 9.12
N CYS A 96 4.62 -0.09 8.24
CA CYS A 96 4.20 -1.48 8.37
C CYS A 96 4.81 -2.18 9.60
N GLN A 97 6.05 -1.87 9.97
CA GLN A 97 6.73 -2.45 11.13
C GLN A 97 6.40 -1.74 12.45
N PHE A 98 6.32 -0.41 12.43
CA PHE A 98 6.28 0.42 13.65
C PHE A 98 4.96 1.16 13.86
N GLY A 99 4.11 1.24 12.85
CA GLY A 99 2.80 1.92 12.91
C GLY A 99 2.81 3.33 12.33
N VAL A 100 1.61 3.84 12.08
CA VAL A 100 1.41 5.17 11.50
C VAL A 100 1.72 6.23 12.57
N GLY A 101 2.54 7.22 12.22
CA GLY A 101 2.96 8.27 13.16
C GLY A 101 4.08 7.87 14.12
N SER A 102 4.73 6.72 13.89
CA SER A 102 5.92 6.35 14.64
C SER A 102 7.11 7.23 14.27
N PRO A 103 7.83 7.82 15.24
CA PRO A 103 8.96 8.73 15.00
C PRO A 103 10.17 8.02 14.35
N GLU A 104 10.14 6.69 14.29
CA GLU A 104 11.11 5.86 13.58
C GLU A 104 10.96 5.98 12.05
N CYS A 105 9.83 6.54 11.59
CA CYS A 105 9.43 6.64 10.18
C CYS A 105 9.36 8.09 9.65
N GLU A 106 9.79 9.07 10.45
CA GLU A 106 9.81 10.52 10.13
C GLU A 106 11.20 11.00 9.67
#